data_AF-A0A4R1QJV6-F1
#
_entry.id   AF-A0A4R1QJV6-F1
#
_cell.length_a   1.000
_cell.length_b   1.000
_cell.length_c   1.000
_cell.angle_alpha   90.00
_cell.angle_beta   90.00
_cell.angle_gamma   90.00
#
_symmetry.space_group_name_H-M   'P 1'
#
loop_
_entity.id
_entity.type
_entity.pdbx_description
1 polymer ?
#
loop_
_entity_poly.entity_id
_entity_poly.type
_entity_poly.pdbx_seq_one_letter_code
_entity_poly.pdbx_strand_id
1 'polypeptide(L)'
;MQKLPRHLPIHYEDYAPDLAPQERKAFYGLPKNVQFCRECVMSNQKPNSCYEFEHTIHSAKKTMVIQEDGVCDACHACHNKEGKIDWADRERQLRELCDQYRKTDGSYDCLVPGSGGKDSFYAAHLLKYKYGMHPLTVTWAPHIYTDWGWKNFEAWIHAGFDNYLCTPNGLTHRLLTRLATENLFHPFQPFILGQKQLAPKMAAKFGIPLVFYGENEAEFGNPIADNDSALRDEHFFATNDFDHIYLGGVSLRQLEEDFGVDKADLAIYLPCETSDLEKNHIQVHYMGYYEKWHPQGAYYYSVEHGGFMPSPERTAGTYSKYNSIDDKVDDFFYYTTYIKYGIGRCTYDAAQEIRNGEIDRDEAVLLCKKYDGEFPSRFADEFFRYISIDKEHFGKAADCFEQPTMDLDYFMHLADRFRSPHLWQYENGVWSLRHTPFEGPSLCGFGAPEKGGAK
;
A
#
# COMPACT_ATOMS: atom_id res chain seq x y z
N MET A 1 -17.57 -10.58 22.69
CA MET A 1 -18.00 -10.01 21.38
C MET A 1 -19.11 -10.85 20.73
N GLN A 2 -19.96 -10.26 19.87
CA GLN A 2 -20.79 -11.02 18.91
C GLN A 2 -19.87 -11.60 17.82
N LYS A 3 -20.20 -12.79 17.28
CA LYS A 3 -19.42 -13.37 16.18
C LYS A 3 -19.48 -12.49 14.92
N LEU A 4 -18.36 -12.39 14.22
CA LEU A 4 -18.26 -11.78 12.90
C LEU A 4 -19.07 -12.64 11.91
N PRO A 5 -20.09 -12.06 11.26
CA PRO A 5 -21.02 -12.83 10.47
C PRO A 5 -20.42 -13.23 9.12
N ARG A 6 -20.71 -14.45 8.66
CA ARG A 6 -20.37 -14.85 7.27
C ARG A 6 -21.19 -14.02 6.29
N HIS A 7 -22.47 -13.89 6.57
CA HIS A 7 -23.45 -13.27 5.68
C HIS A 7 -24.10 -12.06 6.33
N LEU A 8 -24.17 -10.96 5.57
CA LEU A 8 -25.00 -9.80 5.85
C LEU A 8 -25.87 -9.54 4.63
N PRO A 9 -27.15 -9.16 4.78
CA PRO A 9 -28.00 -8.83 3.64
C PRO A 9 -27.38 -7.73 2.78
N ILE A 10 -27.35 -7.94 1.47
CA ILE A 10 -27.02 -6.90 0.48
C ILE A 10 -28.33 -6.37 -0.09
N HIS A 11 -28.55 -5.07 0.05
CA HIS A 11 -29.68 -4.36 -0.54
C HIS A 11 -29.35 -4.04 -2.00
N TYR A 12 -29.50 -5.01 -2.90
CA TYR A 12 -29.15 -4.85 -4.32
C TYR A 12 -29.95 -3.72 -5.00
N GLU A 13 -31.11 -3.36 -4.47
CA GLU A 13 -31.91 -2.20 -4.87
C GLU A 13 -31.16 -0.86 -4.74
N ASP A 14 -30.23 -0.73 -3.78
CA ASP A 14 -29.38 0.48 -3.63
C ASP A 14 -28.40 0.63 -4.81
N TYR A 15 -28.25 -0.40 -5.66
CA TYR A 15 -27.33 -0.44 -6.80
C TYR A 15 -28.04 -0.48 -8.16
N ALA A 16 -29.36 -0.25 -8.21
CA ALA A 16 -30.11 -0.27 -9.46
C ALA A 16 -29.51 0.70 -10.52
N PRO A 17 -29.41 0.32 -11.80
CA PRO A 17 -28.81 1.18 -12.84
C PRO A 17 -29.53 2.52 -13.01
N ASP A 18 -30.85 2.51 -12.89
CA ASP A 18 -31.75 3.65 -13.05
C ASP A 18 -31.90 4.53 -11.79
N LEU A 19 -31.26 4.15 -10.67
CA LEU A 19 -31.28 4.93 -9.43
C LEU A 19 -30.73 6.35 -9.65
N ALA A 20 -31.43 7.38 -9.17
CA ALA A 20 -31.04 8.75 -9.45
C ALA A 20 -29.74 9.15 -8.71
N PRO A 21 -28.87 10.00 -9.29
CA PRO A 21 -27.57 10.33 -8.68
C PRO A 21 -27.62 10.81 -7.22
N GLN A 22 -28.67 11.53 -6.84
CA GLN A 22 -28.87 12.04 -5.47
C GLN A 22 -29.14 10.93 -4.44
N GLU A 23 -29.76 9.82 -4.87
CA GLU A 23 -30.12 8.67 -4.03
C GLU A 23 -28.94 7.71 -3.83
N ARG A 24 -27.95 7.77 -4.71
CA ARG A 24 -26.73 6.96 -4.63
C ARG A 24 -25.89 7.38 -3.43
N LYS A 25 -25.76 6.49 -2.44
CA LYS A 25 -24.94 6.71 -1.25
C LYS A 25 -23.45 6.63 -1.60
N ALA A 26 -22.65 7.48 -0.97
CA ALA A 26 -21.20 7.44 -1.03
C ALA A 26 -20.64 6.95 0.31
N PHE A 27 -19.94 5.82 0.27
CA PHE A 27 -19.23 5.25 1.42
C PHE A 27 -17.87 5.92 1.61
N TYR A 28 -17.25 5.67 2.79
CA TYR A 28 -15.88 6.06 3.13
C TYR A 28 -15.58 7.58 3.09
N GLY A 29 -16.61 8.44 3.04
CA GLY A 29 -16.42 9.88 2.86
C GLY A 29 -16.03 10.29 1.43
N LEU A 30 -16.23 9.39 0.45
CA LEU A 30 -15.88 9.65 -0.95
C LEU A 30 -16.73 10.79 -1.57
N PRO A 31 -16.15 11.59 -2.49
CA PRO A 31 -16.89 12.59 -3.22
C PRO A 31 -17.98 11.97 -4.11
N LYS A 32 -19.25 12.41 -3.95
CA LYS A 32 -20.36 11.93 -4.78
C LYS A 32 -20.18 12.20 -6.28
N ASN A 33 -19.54 13.33 -6.63
CA ASN A 33 -19.25 13.66 -8.02
C ASN A 33 -17.89 13.06 -8.40
N VAL A 34 -17.91 12.05 -9.27
CA VAL A 34 -16.70 11.39 -9.76
C VAL A 34 -16.11 12.18 -10.90
N GLN A 35 -14.82 12.51 -10.80
CA GLN A 35 -14.07 13.22 -11.82
C GLN A 35 -12.79 12.46 -12.12
N PHE A 36 -12.37 12.45 -13.39
CA PHE A 36 -11.09 11.92 -13.84
C PHE A 36 -10.15 13.06 -14.21
N CYS A 37 -8.87 12.87 -13.93
CA CYS A 37 -7.82 13.78 -14.40
C CYS A 37 -7.82 13.82 -15.93
N ARG A 38 -7.67 15.01 -16.51
CA ARG A 38 -7.60 15.18 -17.97
C ARG A 38 -6.26 14.72 -18.56
N GLU A 39 -5.20 14.66 -17.75
CA GLU A 39 -3.84 14.32 -18.19
C GLU A 39 -3.49 12.85 -17.95
N CYS A 40 -4.01 12.24 -16.88
CA CYS A 40 -3.84 10.81 -16.61
C CYS A 40 -5.18 10.07 -16.51
N VAL A 41 -5.19 8.91 -15.84
CA VAL A 41 -6.37 8.04 -15.66
C VAL A 41 -6.90 8.01 -14.22
N MET A 42 -6.27 8.74 -13.28
CA MET A 42 -6.70 8.82 -11.89
C MET A 42 -8.05 9.54 -11.73
N SER A 43 -8.83 9.14 -10.72
CA SER A 43 -10.04 9.84 -10.31
C SER A 43 -9.92 10.44 -8.90
N ASN A 44 -10.80 11.39 -8.58
CA ASN A 44 -10.92 11.98 -7.25
C ASN A 44 -11.43 11.01 -6.17
N GLN A 45 -11.57 9.72 -6.49
CA GLN A 45 -11.96 8.65 -5.56
C GLN A 45 -10.75 8.00 -4.88
N LYS A 46 -9.53 8.31 -5.33
CA LYS A 46 -8.30 7.77 -4.73
C LYS A 46 -8.15 8.31 -3.30
N PRO A 47 -8.13 7.46 -2.27
CA PRO A 47 -7.87 7.90 -0.92
C PRO A 47 -6.43 8.41 -0.77
N ASN A 48 -6.26 9.46 0.03
CA ASN A 48 -4.95 9.93 0.47
C ASN A 48 -4.44 9.08 1.63
N SER A 49 -3.13 9.16 1.88
CA SER A 49 -2.53 8.51 3.04
C SER A 49 -3.14 9.02 4.34
N CYS A 50 -3.34 8.11 5.29
CA CYS A 50 -3.82 8.40 6.64
C CYS A 50 -2.95 7.73 7.70
N TYR A 51 -3.21 8.09 8.96
CA TYR A 51 -2.66 7.40 10.13
C TYR A 51 -3.31 6.02 10.22
N GLU A 52 -2.59 5.01 9.74
CA GLU A 52 -3.18 3.69 9.49
C GLU A 52 -3.66 3.00 10.77
N PHE A 53 -3.00 3.31 11.89
CA PHE A 53 -3.36 2.79 13.22
C PHE A 53 -4.64 3.43 13.80
N GLU A 54 -5.22 4.46 13.18
CA GLU A 54 -6.51 5.04 13.57
C GLU A 54 -7.68 4.54 12.70
N HIS A 55 -7.39 3.66 11.72
CA HIS A 55 -8.35 3.29 10.69
C HIS A 55 -9.39 2.27 11.19
N THR A 56 -10.66 2.68 11.11
CA THR A 56 -11.85 1.86 11.40
C THR A 56 -12.83 1.90 10.22
N ILE A 57 -13.89 1.08 10.28
CA ILE A 57 -14.98 1.12 9.28
C ILE A 57 -15.70 2.48 9.21
N HIS A 58 -15.60 3.29 10.27
CA HIS A 58 -16.22 4.61 10.36
C HIS A 58 -15.29 5.75 9.90
N SER A 59 -14.04 5.46 9.56
CA SER A 59 -13.10 6.48 9.10
C SER A 59 -13.53 7.07 7.75
N ALA A 60 -13.63 8.40 7.69
CA ALA A 60 -13.76 9.13 6.44
C ALA A 60 -12.38 9.33 5.79
N LYS A 61 -12.28 9.05 4.49
CA LYS A 61 -11.06 9.23 3.71
C LYS A 61 -11.05 10.61 3.07
N LYS A 62 -9.95 11.35 3.25
CA LYS A 62 -9.61 12.45 2.35
C LYS A 62 -9.19 11.82 1.02
N THR A 63 -9.56 12.44 -0.10
CA THR A 63 -9.23 11.92 -1.43
C THR A 63 -8.39 12.91 -2.23
N MET A 64 -7.80 12.40 -3.31
CA MET A 64 -7.08 13.18 -4.29
C MET A 64 -7.95 14.32 -4.82
N VAL A 65 -7.37 15.52 -4.88
CA VAL A 65 -8.04 16.69 -5.47
C VAL A 65 -7.76 16.72 -6.97
N ILE A 66 -8.83 16.94 -7.73
CA ILE A 66 -8.76 17.37 -9.13
C ILE A 66 -9.05 18.86 -9.11
N GLN A 67 -8.08 19.65 -9.55
CA GLN A 67 -8.15 21.11 -9.50
C GLN A 67 -9.11 21.66 -10.57
N GLU A 68 -9.37 22.97 -10.52
CA GLU A 68 -10.32 23.64 -11.44
C GLU A 68 -9.94 23.51 -12.91
N ASP A 69 -8.65 23.32 -13.22
CA ASP A 69 -8.16 23.06 -14.57
C ASP A 69 -8.39 21.61 -15.03
N GLY A 70 -8.91 20.73 -14.18
CA GLY A 70 -9.17 19.33 -14.47
C GLY A 70 -7.94 18.42 -14.32
N VAL A 71 -6.86 18.90 -13.71
CA VAL A 71 -5.61 18.14 -13.47
C VAL A 71 -5.53 17.75 -11.99
N CYS A 72 -5.06 16.54 -11.72
CA CYS A 72 -4.88 16.07 -10.34
C CYS A 72 -3.57 16.54 -9.71
N ASP A 73 -3.53 16.55 -8.38
CA ASP A 73 -2.35 16.99 -7.61
C ASP A 73 -1.05 16.28 -8.02
N ALA A 74 -1.11 14.97 -8.32
CA ALA A 74 0.08 14.21 -8.75
C ALA A 74 0.66 14.71 -10.09
N CYS A 75 -0.21 15.03 -11.06
CA CYS A 75 0.22 15.56 -12.36
C CYS A 75 0.82 16.96 -12.21
N HIS A 76 0.21 17.82 -11.38
CA HIS A 76 0.80 19.12 -11.02
C HIS A 76 2.15 18.99 -10.31
N ALA A 77 2.29 18.05 -9.38
CA ALA A 77 3.57 17.76 -8.73
C ALA A 77 4.63 17.33 -9.76
N CYS A 78 4.26 16.51 -10.73
CA CYS A 78 5.15 16.12 -11.82
C CYS A 78 5.58 17.30 -12.70
N HIS A 79 4.67 18.19 -13.06
CA HIS A 79 5.03 19.42 -13.78
C HIS A 79 6.05 20.27 -13.01
N ASN A 80 5.98 20.29 -11.67
CA ASN A 80 6.97 21.02 -10.86
C ASN A 80 8.37 20.36 -10.93
N LYS A 81 8.45 19.02 -11.05
CA LYS A 81 9.73 18.31 -11.28
C LYS A 81 10.40 18.76 -12.58
N GLU A 82 9.60 19.13 -13.57
CA GLU A 82 10.04 19.63 -14.87
C GLU A 82 10.15 21.16 -14.86
N GLY A 83 11.25 21.66 -14.30
CA GLY A 83 11.66 23.05 -14.47
C GLY A 83 11.45 23.98 -13.28
N LYS A 84 10.82 23.53 -12.17
CA LYS A 84 10.81 24.30 -10.90
C LYS A 84 11.82 23.80 -9.88
N ILE A 85 12.10 22.50 -9.87
CA ILE A 85 13.05 21.90 -8.93
C ILE A 85 14.47 21.98 -9.50
N ASP A 86 15.37 22.63 -8.76
CA ASP A 86 16.80 22.57 -9.00
C ASP A 86 17.36 21.26 -8.41
N TRP A 87 17.47 20.23 -9.25
CA TRP A 87 17.97 18.93 -8.83
C TRP A 87 19.45 18.94 -8.41
N ALA A 88 20.25 19.89 -8.89
CA ALA A 88 21.64 20.03 -8.45
C ALA A 88 21.72 20.63 -7.04
N ASP A 89 20.82 21.56 -6.73
CA ASP A 89 20.63 22.07 -5.37
C ASP A 89 20.14 20.99 -4.40
N ARG A 90 19.15 20.20 -4.80
CA ARG A 90 18.66 19.04 -4.03
C ARG A 90 19.75 18.02 -3.74
N GLU A 91 20.55 17.67 -4.74
CA GLU A 91 21.66 16.73 -4.58
C GLU A 91 22.73 17.29 -3.63
N ARG A 92 23.04 18.59 -3.72
CA ARG A 92 23.95 19.26 -2.79
C ARG A 92 23.44 19.22 -1.34
N GLN A 93 22.15 19.49 -1.11
CA GLN A 93 21.53 19.39 0.22
C GLN A 93 21.66 17.98 0.80
N LEU A 94 21.49 16.92 -0.02
CA LEU A 94 21.70 15.54 0.42
C LEU A 94 23.16 15.28 0.78
N ARG A 95 24.12 15.78 0.00
CA ARG A 95 25.55 15.64 0.32
C ARG A 95 25.88 16.30 1.65
N GLU A 96 25.42 17.53 1.87
CA GLU A 96 25.61 18.26 3.13
C GLU A 96 25.00 17.51 4.32
N LEU A 97 23.79 16.97 4.16
CA LEU A 97 23.15 16.13 5.18
C LEU A 97 23.95 14.85 5.44
N CYS A 98 24.37 14.13 4.40
CA CYS A 98 25.21 12.95 4.55
C CYS A 98 26.53 13.29 5.25
N ASP A 99 27.21 14.37 4.86
CA ASP A 99 28.48 14.80 5.45
C ASP A 99 28.36 15.12 6.95
N GLN A 100 27.22 15.65 7.38
CA GLN A 100 26.94 15.93 8.79
C GLN A 100 26.85 14.66 9.66
N TYR A 101 26.33 13.56 9.11
CA TYR A 101 26.01 12.34 9.88
C TYR A 101 26.93 11.16 9.56
N ARG A 102 27.67 11.19 8.45
CA ARG A 102 28.54 10.11 8.01
C ARG A 102 29.58 9.79 9.07
N LYS A 103 29.65 8.51 9.44
CA LYS A 103 30.60 8.04 10.44
C LYS A 103 31.86 7.49 9.77
N THR A 104 33.00 7.66 10.44
CA THR A 104 34.31 7.19 9.97
C THR A 104 34.81 5.94 10.69
N ASP A 105 34.08 5.49 11.71
CA ASP A 105 34.39 4.29 12.49
C ASP A 105 33.79 3.00 11.90
N GLY A 106 33.04 3.12 10.80
CA GLY A 106 32.36 2.02 10.12
C GLY A 106 31.04 1.58 10.76
N SER A 107 30.58 2.26 11.82
CA SER A 107 29.24 2.00 12.38
C SER A 107 28.14 2.60 11.50
N TYR A 108 26.92 2.09 11.65
CA TYR A 108 25.78 2.56 10.85
C TYR A 108 25.49 4.04 11.10
N ASP A 109 25.34 4.80 10.02
CA ASP A 109 25.06 6.24 10.04
C ASP A 109 23.70 6.60 9.42
N CYS A 110 23.09 5.68 8.67
CA CYS A 110 21.71 5.77 8.23
C CYS A 110 21.00 4.41 8.23
N LEU A 111 19.68 4.43 8.16
CA LEU A 111 18.82 3.25 8.07
C LEU A 111 17.94 3.34 6.82
N VAL A 112 17.86 2.24 6.07
CA VAL A 112 17.02 2.13 4.87
C VAL A 112 16.03 0.98 5.05
N PRO A 113 14.72 1.25 5.23
CA PRO A 113 13.72 0.21 5.21
C PRO A 113 13.44 -0.26 3.78
N GLY A 114 13.13 -1.55 3.63
CA GLY A 114 12.80 -2.09 2.32
C GLY A 114 12.59 -3.59 2.30
N SER A 115 12.03 -4.10 1.20
CA SER A 115 11.83 -5.53 0.98
C SER A 115 12.89 -6.16 0.06
N GLY A 116 13.87 -5.39 -0.39
CA GLY A 116 14.74 -5.78 -1.51
C GLY A 116 14.11 -5.52 -2.88
N GLY A 117 12.95 -4.85 -2.90
CA GLY A 117 12.39 -4.26 -4.11
C GLY A 117 13.30 -3.19 -4.72
N LYS A 118 13.00 -2.83 -5.98
CA LYS A 118 13.79 -1.88 -6.78
C LYS A 118 14.08 -0.55 -6.07
N ASP A 119 13.09 0.01 -5.35
CA ASP A 119 13.22 1.36 -4.77
C ASP A 119 14.14 1.34 -3.55
N SER A 120 13.95 0.36 -2.67
CA SER A 120 14.81 0.17 -1.50
C SER A 120 16.24 -0.19 -1.88
N PHE A 121 16.41 -1.01 -2.92
CA PHE A 121 17.73 -1.31 -3.46
C PHE A 121 18.40 -0.04 -3.97
N TYR A 122 17.72 0.72 -4.83
CA TYR A 122 18.24 1.96 -5.39
C TYR A 122 18.63 2.97 -4.30
N ALA A 123 17.76 3.21 -3.32
CA ALA A 123 18.05 4.09 -2.18
C ALA A 123 19.31 3.66 -1.41
N ALA A 124 19.37 2.40 -0.98
CA ALA A 124 20.48 1.88 -0.19
C ALA A 124 21.80 1.90 -0.98
N HIS A 125 21.75 1.53 -2.26
CA HIS A 125 22.91 1.50 -3.14
C HIS A 125 23.45 2.90 -3.44
N LEU A 126 22.60 3.90 -3.67
CA LEU A 126 23.06 5.28 -3.79
C LEU A 126 23.69 5.78 -2.49
N LEU A 127 23.02 5.62 -1.34
CA LEU A 127 23.54 6.05 -0.04
C LEU A 127 24.93 5.46 0.23
N LYS A 128 25.10 4.16 -0.03
CA LYS A 128 26.39 3.49 0.18
C LYS A 128 27.47 3.92 -0.81
N TYR A 129 27.19 3.80 -2.11
CA TYR A 129 28.23 3.90 -3.14
C TYR A 129 28.41 5.30 -3.74
N LYS A 130 27.35 6.13 -3.80
CA LYS A 130 27.41 7.52 -4.28
C LYS A 130 27.71 8.51 -3.14
N TYR A 131 27.14 8.28 -1.95
CA TYR A 131 27.26 9.19 -0.80
C TYR A 131 28.18 8.70 0.32
N GLY A 132 28.73 7.49 0.21
CA GLY A 132 29.71 6.95 1.16
C GLY A 132 29.14 6.71 2.57
N MET A 133 27.84 6.50 2.69
CA MET A 133 27.17 6.18 3.95
C MET A 133 27.30 4.67 4.27
N HIS A 134 27.04 4.32 5.52
CA HIS A 134 26.96 2.95 6.03
C HIS A 134 25.51 2.62 6.42
N PRO A 135 24.65 2.27 5.43
CA PRO A 135 23.26 1.98 5.71
C PRO A 135 23.06 0.65 6.44
N LEU A 136 22.28 0.67 7.52
CA LEU A 136 21.62 -0.52 8.04
C LEU A 136 20.31 -0.75 7.28
N THR A 137 20.14 -1.90 6.64
CA THR A 137 18.86 -2.22 6.00
C THR A 137 17.93 -2.95 6.96
N VAL A 138 16.64 -2.67 6.86
CA VAL A 138 15.61 -3.29 7.72
C VAL A 138 14.42 -3.71 6.87
N THR A 139 13.95 -4.93 7.07
CA THR A 139 12.84 -5.51 6.32
C THR A 139 11.71 -5.93 7.24
N TRP A 140 10.51 -5.44 6.96
CA TRP A 140 9.28 -6.03 7.47
C TRP A 140 8.83 -7.11 6.50
N ALA A 141 8.74 -8.36 6.96
CA ALA A 141 8.41 -9.48 6.09
C ALA A 141 7.01 -9.31 5.47
N PRO A 142 6.81 -9.69 4.20
CA PRO A 142 5.50 -9.81 3.57
C PRO A 142 4.68 -10.90 4.26
N HIS A 143 3.37 -10.91 3.99
CA HIS A 143 2.47 -11.95 4.48
C HIS A 143 2.90 -13.32 3.93
N ILE A 144 3.11 -13.39 2.61
CA ILE A 144 3.56 -14.59 1.91
C ILE A 144 4.52 -14.16 0.80
N TYR A 145 5.79 -14.55 0.92
CA TYR A 145 6.77 -14.27 -0.13
C TYR A 145 6.38 -14.92 -1.47
N THR A 146 6.65 -14.21 -2.55
CA THR A 146 6.86 -14.82 -3.87
C THR A 146 8.28 -15.35 -3.99
N ASP A 147 8.49 -16.36 -4.85
CA ASP A 147 9.83 -16.92 -5.08
C ASP A 147 10.82 -15.89 -5.63
N TRP A 148 10.35 -15.00 -6.51
CA TRP A 148 11.17 -13.92 -7.07
C TRP A 148 11.37 -12.78 -6.08
N GLY A 149 10.38 -12.47 -5.23
CA GLY A 149 10.52 -11.52 -4.12
C GLY A 149 11.61 -11.94 -3.15
N TRP A 150 11.62 -13.20 -2.73
CA TRP A 150 12.66 -13.75 -1.86
C TRP A 150 14.05 -13.67 -2.51
N LYS A 151 14.16 -14.03 -3.79
CA LYS A 151 15.44 -13.91 -4.52
C LYS A 151 15.92 -12.46 -4.64
N ASN A 152 15.02 -11.50 -4.85
CA ASN A 152 15.38 -10.08 -4.88
C ASN A 152 15.86 -9.58 -3.51
N PHE A 153 15.23 -10.05 -2.43
CA PHE A 153 15.68 -9.78 -1.07
C PHE A 153 17.09 -10.33 -0.80
N GLU A 154 17.36 -11.58 -1.17
CA GLU A 154 18.69 -12.18 -1.07
C GLU A 154 19.72 -11.42 -1.94
N ALA A 155 19.35 -11.06 -3.16
CA ALA A 155 20.21 -10.31 -4.06
C ALA A 155 20.57 -8.92 -3.50
N TRP A 156 19.61 -8.24 -2.85
CA TRP A 156 19.88 -6.99 -2.15
C TRP A 156 20.90 -7.16 -1.04
N ILE A 157 20.78 -8.18 -0.19
CA ILE A 157 21.76 -8.48 0.88
C ILE A 157 23.14 -8.76 0.28
N HIS A 158 23.19 -9.63 -0.74
CA HIS A 158 24.44 -10.05 -1.37
C HIS A 158 25.10 -8.99 -2.26
N ALA A 159 24.41 -7.89 -2.57
CA ALA A 159 25.01 -6.68 -3.11
C ALA A 159 25.83 -5.89 -2.07
N GLY A 160 25.92 -6.37 -0.83
CA GLY A 160 26.81 -5.86 0.21
C GLY A 160 26.11 -5.11 1.31
N PHE A 161 24.91 -5.52 1.71
CA PHE A 161 24.12 -4.86 2.75
C PHE A 161 23.85 -5.78 3.95
N ASP A 162 24.03 -5.24 5.15
CA ASP A 162 23.54 -5.88 6.37
C ASP A 162 22.03 -5.66 6.48
N ASN A 163 21.29 -6.68 6.92
CA ASN A 163 19.84 -6.63 7.03
C ASN A 163 19.33 -7.19 8.35
N TYR A 164 18.35 -6.50 8.94
CA TYR A 164 17.46 -7.06 9.96
C TYR A 164 16.09 -7.36 9.36
N LEU A 165 15.80 -8.65 9.19
CA LEU A 165 14.48 -9.14 8.81
C LEU A 165 13.61 -9.33 10.05
N CYS A 166 12.53 -8.57 10.14
CA CYS A 166 11.48 -8.75 11.13
C CYS A 166 10.32 -9.53 10.50
N THR A 167 10.22 -10.81 10.84
CA THR A 167 9.06 -11.63 10.51
C THR A 167 8.11 -11.66 11.71
N PRO A 168 6.88 -11.13 11.61
CA PRO A 168 5.94 -11.16 12.71
C PRO A 168 5.55 -12.58 13.11
N ASN A 169 5.02 -12.73 14.33
CA ASN A 169 4.34 -13.96 14.75
C ASN A 169 3.25 -14.29 13.71
N GLY A 170 3.40 -15.41 13.01
CA GLY A 170 2.54 -15.78 11.88
C GLY A 170 1.08 -16.01 12.26
N LEU A 171 0.79 -16.41 13.51
CA LEU A 171 -0.59 -16.54 13.98
C LEU A 171 -1.22 -15.16 14.17
N THR A 172 -0.55 -14.27 14.89
CA THR A 172 -1.03 -12.89 15.07
C THR A 172 -1.16 -12.16 13.75
N HIS A 173 -0.18 -12.28 12.84
CA HIS A 173 -0.22 -11.62 11.55
C HIS A 173 -1.42 -12.10 10.71
N ARG A 174 -1.64 -13.42 10.60
CA ARG A 174 -2.79 -14.00 9.90
C ARG A 174 -4.13 -13.53 10.48
N LEU A 175 -4.25 -13.49 11.80
CA LEU A 175 -5.46 -13.01 12.47
C LEU A 175 -5.71 -11.53 12.14
N LEU A 176 -4.70 -10.68 12.25
CA LEU A 176 -4.82 -9.26 11.92
C LEU A 176 -5.19 -9.05 10.44
N THR A 177 -4.61 -9.83 9.52
CA THR A 177 -4.97 -9.78 8.09
C THR A 177 -6.42 -10.22 7.88
N ARG A 178 -6.88 -11.27 8.56
CA ARG A 178 -8.30 -11.69 8.50
C ARG A 178 -9.22 -10.59 9.03
N LEU A 179 -8.91 -9.98 10.17
CA LEU A 179 -9.71 -8.89 10.74
C LEU A 179 -9.75 -7.67 9.81
N ALA A 180 -8.60 -7.28 9.25
CA ALA A 180 -8.53 -6.19 8.28
C ALA A 180 -9.35 -6.49 7.00
N THR A 181 -9.40 -7.77 6.59
CA THR A 181 -10.24 -8.22 5.48
C THR A 181 -11.73 -8.12 5.81
N GLU A 182 -12.16 -8.60 6.99
CA GLU A 182 -13.57 -8.59 7.40
C GLU A 182 -14.13 -7.21 7.67
N ASN A 183 -13.38 -6.42 8.44
CA ASN A 183 -13.87 -5.18 9.04
C ASN A 183 -13.62 -3.98 8.13
N LEU A 184 -12.54 -4.00 7.35
CA LEU A 184 -12.12 -2.85 6.54
C LEU A 184 -12.09 -3.16 5.04
N PHE A 185 -12.18 -4.44 4.67
CA PHE A 185 -11.88 -4.94 3.32
C PHE A 185 -10.55 -4.37 2.81
N HIS A 186 -9.53 -4.50 3.67
CA HIS A 186 -8.18 -4.01 3.44
C HIS A 186 -7.17 -5.01 4.01
N PRO A 187 -6.95 -6.18 3.36
CA PRO A 187 -6.09 -7.24 3.88
C PRO A 187 -4.65 -6.79 4.16
N PHE A 188 -4.18 -5.77 3.44
CA PHE A 188 -2.80 -5.31 3.51
C PHE A 188 -2.48 -4.39 4.69
N GLN A 189 -3.49 -3.96 5.45
CA GLN A 189 -3.30 -3.02 6.57
C GLN A 189 -2.19 -3.46 7.55
N PRO A 190 -2.14 -4.72 8.04
CA PRO A 190 -1.12 -5.13 9.01
C PRO A 190 0.30 -5.00 8.46
N PHE A 191 0.48 -5.16 7.15
CA PHE A 191 1.76 -4.95 6.49
C PHE A 191 2.12 -3.47 6.37
N ILE A 192 1.17 -2.60 6.02
CA ILE A 192 1.39 -1.14 6.01
C ILE A 192 1.80 -0.63 7.40
N LEU A 193 1.17 -1.14 8.46
CA LEU A 193 1.54 -0.81 9.83
C LEU A 193 3.00 -1.17 10.13
N GLY A 194 3.40 -2.41 9.87
CA GLY A 194 4.78 -2.86 10.04
C GLY A 194 5.79 -2.03 9.23
N GLN A 195 5.48 -1.76 7.95
CA GLN A 195 6.32 -0.93 7.08
C GLN A 195 6.56 0.47 7.65
N LYS A 196 5.52 1.13 8.16
CA LYS A 196 5.62 2.50 8.67
C LYS A 196 6.33 2.58 10.02
N GLN A 197 6.17 1.56 10.87
CA GLN A 197 6.58 1.63 12.28
C GLN A 197 7.92 0.97 12.58
N LEU A 198 8.32 -0.03 11.80
CA LEU A 198 9.53 -0.81 12.09
C LEU A 198 10.81 0.04 11.96
N ALA A 199 10.91 0.84 10.89
CA ALA A 199 12.13 1.58 10.59
C ALA A 199 12.49 2.61 11.70
N PRO A 200 11.57 3.48 12.15
CA PRO A 200 11.85 4.42 13.23
C PRO A 200 12.16 3.71 14.57
N LYS A 201 11.47 2.61 14.88
CA LYS A 201 11.78 1.81 16.08
C LYS A 201 13.19 1.22 16.05
N MET A 202 13.60 0.69 14.90
CA MET A 202 14.94 0.13 14.73
C MET A 202 16.01 1.23 14.75
N ALA A 203 15.73 2.39 14.15
CA ALA A 203 16.59 3.56 14.24
C ALA A 203 16.83 3.97 15.71
N ALA A 204 15.77 4.03 16.52
CA ALA A 204 15.87 4.31 17.96
C ALA A 204 16.66 3.26 18.72
N LYS A 205 16.43 1.98 18.40
CA LYS A 205 17.13 0.86 19.04
C LYS A 205 18.64 0.87 18.77
N PHE A 206 19.06 1.24 17.57
CA PHE A 206 20.47 1.28 17.17
C PHE A 206 21.13 2.66 17.36
N GLY A 207 20.38 3.68 17.78
CA GLY A 207 20.89 5.06 17.88
C GLY A 207 21.30 5.63 16.52
N ILE A 208 20.52 5.35 15.47
CA ILE A 208 20.74 5.83 14.11
C ILE A 208 19.78 7.02 13.87
N PRO A 209 20.30 8.26 13.67
CA PRO A 209 19.46 9.45 13.57
C PRO A 209 18.81 9.64 12.19
N LEU A 210 19.32 9.02 11.12
CA LEU A 210 18.79 9.19 9.77
C LEU A 210 18.09 7.92 9.27
N VAL A 211 16.83 8.06 8.85
CA VAL A 211 16.05 7.03 8.15
C VAL A 211 15.68 7.55 6.77
N PHE A 212 15.90 6.76 5.72
CA PHE A 212 15.59 7.14 4.33
C PHE A 212 14.56 6.20 3.70
N TYR A 213 13.36 6.70 3.45
CA TYR A 213 12.38 6.04 2.56
C TYR A 213 12.62 6.45 1.10
N GLY A 214 11.99 5.73 0.16
CA GLY A 214 12.07 6.03 -1.28
C GLY A 214 11.29 7.28 -1.69
N GLU A 215 10.15 7.08 -2.35
CA GLU A 215 9.30 8.16 -2.88
C GLU A 215 8.41 8.80 -1.81
N ASN A 216 8.12 10.09 -2.01
CA ASN A 216 7.14 10.85 -1.22
C ASN A 216 5.72 10.48 -1.67
N GLU A 217 4.77 10.41 -0.73
CA GLU A 217 3.37 10.07 -1.03
C GLU A 217 2.68 11.04 -2.02
N ALA A 218 3.17 12.28 -2.17
CA ALA A 218 2.69 13.25 -3.17
C ALA A 218 2.86 12.75 -4.61
N GLU A 219 3.86 11.91 -4.89
CA GLU A 219 4.05 11.24 -6.20
C GLU A 219 2.87 10.36 -6.60
N PHE A 220 2.13 9.91 -5.60
CA PHE A 220 0.95 9.07 -5.76
C PHE A 220 -0.35 9.86 -5.58
N GLY A 221 -0.28 11.19 -5.43
CA GLY A 221 -1.42 12.10 -5.39
C GLY A 221 -1.96 12.41 -4.00
N ASN A 222 -1.10 12.41 -3.00
CA ASN A 222 -1.31 13.23 -1.80
C ASN A 222 -1.15 14.73 -2.13
N PRO A 223 -1.52 15.65 -1.21
CA PRO A 223 -1.37 17.09 -1.43
C PRO A 223 0.04 17.49 -1.87
N ILE A 224 0.13 18.41 -2.84
CA ILE A 224 1.40 18.86 -3.42
C ILE A 224 2.33 19.49 -2.36
N ALA A 225 1.76 20.13 -1.33
CA ALA A 225 2.52 20.73 -0.24
C ALA A 225 3.40 19.71 0.52
N ASP A 226 3.06 18.42 0.47
CA ASP A 226 3.87 17.36 1.09
C ASP A 226 5.25 17.24 0.42
N ASN A 227 5.44 17.78 -0.80
CA ASN A 227 6.75 17.81 -1.50
C ASN A 227 7.66 18.98 -1.07
N ASP A 228 7.18 19.92 -0.26
CA ASP A 228 8.00 21.06 0.16
C ASP A 228 9.04 20.67 1.22
N SER A 229 8.81 19.56 1.91
CA SER A 229 9.67 19.02 2.96
C SER A 229 10.31 17.69 2.55
N ALA A 230 11.59 17.51 2.91
CA ALA A 230 12.24 16.20 2.85
C ALA A 230 11.76 15.27 3.97
N LEU A 231 11.28 15.85 5.08
CA LEU A 231 10.90 15.15 6.30
C LEU A 231 9.47 14.61 6.21
N ARG A 232 9.31 13.36 6.62
CA ARG A 232 8.01 12.74 6.86
C ARG A 232 7.42 13.23 8.18
N ASP A 233 6.13 13.52 8.18
CA ASP A 233 5.36 13.84 9.39
C ASP A 233 5.42 12.66 10.39
N GLU A 234 5.84 12.96 11.62
CA GLU A 234 6.02 11.99 12.69
C GLU A 234 4.73 11.28 13.11
N HIS A 235 3.57 11.92 12.91
CA HIS A 235 2.26 11.32 13.24
C HIS A 235 1.96 10.06 12.42
N PHE A 236 2.66 9.83 11.31
CA PHE A 236 2.53 8.57 10.56
C PHE A 236 3.14 7.36 11.25
N PHE A 237 4.04 7.55 12.21
CA PHE A 237 4.82 6.46 12.82
C PHE A 237 5.05 6.60 14.32
N ALA A 238 4.65 7.71 14.95
CA ALA A 238 4.72 7.93 16.38
C ALA A 238 3.40 8.45 16.97
N THR A 239 3.06 8.00 18.17
CA THR A 239 1.96 8.54 18.98
C THR A 239 2.18 8.22 20.46
N ASN A 240 1.57 9.01 21.34
CA ASN A 240 1.46 8.71 22.77
C ASN A 240 0.04 8.27 23.16
N ASP A 241 -0.90 8.25 22.21
CA ASP A 241 -2.28 7.86 22.42
C ASP A 241 -2.51 6.43 21.93
N PHE A 242 -2.31 5.47 22.83
CA PHE A 242 -2.50 4.05 22.54
C PHE A 242 -3.97 3.60 22.64
N ASP A 243 -4.84 4.41 23.25
CA ASP A 243 -6.27 4.08 23.41
C ASP A 243 -7.03 4.17 22.08
N HIS A 244 -6.51 4.94 21.12
CA HIS A 244 -7.09 5.12 19.79
C HIS A 244 -6.36 4.31 18.70
N ILE A 245 -5.67 3.23 19.07
CA ILE A 245 -5.03 2.31 18.13
C ILE A 245 -5.95 1.14 17.76
N TYR A 246 -6.09 0.93 16.46
CA TYR A 246 -6.88 -0.12 15.84
C TYR A 246 -6.03 -0.92 14.85
N LEU A 247 -6.05 -2.24 14.97
CA LEU A 247 -5.41 -3.17 14.05
C LEU A 247 -6.49 -4.07 13.46
N GLY A 248 -6.61 -4.11 12.14
CA GLY A 248 -7.72 -4.77 11.46
C GLY A 248 -9.09 -4.16 11.76
N GLY A 249 -9.12 -2.87 12.12
CA GLY A 249 -10.33 -2.17 12.56
C GLY A 249 -10.81 -2.55 13.96
N VAL A 250 -10.00 -3.26 14.74
CA VAL A 250 -10.30 -3.74 16.09
C VAL A 250 -9.37 -3.06 17.09
N SER A 251 -9.90 -2.60 18.23
CA SER A 251 -9.09 -1.97 19.28
C SER A 251 -8.11 -2.96 19.92
N LEU A 252 -6.99 -2.46 20.46
CA LEU A 252 -6.02 -3.29 21.19
C LEU A 252 -6.68 -4.10 22.31
N ARG A 253 -7.58 -3.44 23.08
CA ARG A 253 -8.34 -4.10 24.15
C ARG A 253 -9.16 -5.29 23.66
N GLN A 254 -9.84 -5.17 22.52
CA GLN A 254 -10.63 -6.28 21.96
C GLN A 254 -9.72 -7.40 21.43
N LEU A 255 -8.56 -7.08 20.84
CA LEU A 255 -7.59 -8.10 20.42
C LEU A 255 -7.13 -8.95 21.60
N GLU A 256 -6.85 -8.33 22.74
CA GLU A 256 -6.49 -9.03 23.98
C GLU A 256 -7.70 -9.78 24.58
N GLU A 257 -8.80 -9.07 24.86
CA GLU A 257 -9.92 -9.59 25.62
C GLU A 257 -10.79 -10.59 24.82
N ASP A 258 -11.10 -10.30 23.57
CA ASP A 258 -12.01 -11.12 22.75
C ASP A 258 -11.25 -12.17 21.93
N PHE A 259 -10.16 -11.77 21.26
CA PHE A 259 -9.41 -12.66 20.38
C PHE A 259 -8.28 -13.43 21.09
N GLY A 260 -7.89 -13.02 22.30
CA GLY A 260 -6.86 -13.71 23.08
C GLY A 260 -5.44 -13.53 22.54
N VAL A 261 -5.17 -12.39 21.88
CA VAL A 261 -3.83 -12.05 21.38
C VAL A 261 -2.98 -11.54 22.54
N ASP A 262 -1.74 -12.02 22.65
CA ASP A 262 -0.81 -11.53 23.66
C ASP A 262 -0.34 -10.11 23.33
N LYS A 263 -0.27 -9.24 24.34
CA LYS A 263 0.19 -7.86 24.18
C LYS A 263 1.61 -7.79 23.58
N ALA A 264 2.49 -8.74 23.89
CA ALA A 264 3.83 -8.80 23.33
C ALA A 264 3.82 -9.03 21.81
N ASP A 265 2.86 -9.82 21.30
CA ASP A 265 2.70 -10.07 19.87
C ASP A 265 2.17 -8.83 19.12
N LEU A 266 1.45 -7.94 19.82
CA LEU A 266 0.95 -6.68 19.26
C LEU A 266 2.03 -5.58 19.20
N ALA A 267 3.04 -5.64 20.08
CA ALA A 267 4.02 -4.57 20.26
C ALA A 267 4.78 -4.17 18.99
N ILE A 268 5.01 -5.12 18.07
CA ILE A 268 5.71 -4.87 16.80
C ILE A 268 4.86 -4.05 15.79
N TYR A 269 3.53 -4.02 15.97
CA TYR A 269 2.56 -3.27 15.15
C TYR A 269 2.14 -1.94 15.76
N LEU A 270 2.76 -1.54 16.86
CA LEU A 270 2.49 -0.24 17.46
C LEU A 270 3.44 0.81 16.84
N PRO A 271 3.03 2.08 16.74
CA PRO A 271 3.96 3.19 16.52
C PRO A 271 5.00 3.29 17.67
N CYS A 272 6.08 4.03 17.46
CA CYS A 272 7.00 4.39 18.55
C CYS A 272 6.40 5.53 19.39
N GLU A 273 6.87 5.67 20.63
CA GLU A 273 6.57 6.87 21.40
C GLU A 273 7.35 8.06 20.83
N THR A 274 6.82 9.28 20.94
CA THR A 274 7.52 10.48 20.43
C THR A 274 8.82 10.72 21.19
N SER A 275 8.86 10.35 22.47
CA SER A 275 10.04 10.45 23.35
C SER A 275 11.25 9.66 22.83
N ASP A 276 11.02 8.50 22.19
CA ASP A 276 12.08 7.67 21.60
C ASP A 276 12.71 8.35 20.38
N LEU A 277 11.91 9.07 19.59
CA LEU A 277 12.38 9.83 18.44
C LEU A 277 13.22 11.03 18.88
N GLU A 278 12.73 11.80 19.84
CA GLU A 278 13.41 12.98 20.38
C GLU A 278 14.76 12.64 20.98
N LYS A 279 14.82 11.58 21.81
CA LYS A 279 16.04 11.12 22.48
C LYS A 279 17.15 10.73 21.52
N ASN A 280 16.80 10.18 20.36
CA ASN A 280 17.75 9.70 19.36
C ASN A 280 17.92 10.68 18.18
N HIS A 281 17.23 11.82 18.21
CA HIS A 281 17.20 12.82 17.13
C HIS A 281 16.86 12.20 15.75
N ILE A 282 15.88 11.30 15.72
CA ILE A 282 15.52 10.56 14.52
C ILE A 282 14.80 11.46 13.52
N GLN A 283 15.29 11.45 12.28
CA GLN A 283 14.71 12.14 11.15
C GLN A 283 14.40 11.13 10.05
N VAL A 284 13.15 11.14 9.58
CA VAL A 284 12.68 10.29 8.49
C VAL A 284 12.60 11.13 7.23
N HIS A 285 13.44 10.81 6.25
CA HIS A 285 13.61 11.53 4.99
C HIS A 285 13.08 10.73 3.80
N TYR A 286 12.65 11.43 2.75
CA TYR A 286 12.36 10.85 1.44
C TYR A 286 13.53 11.06 0.47
N MET A 287 14.09 9.97 -0.05
CA MET A 287 15.14 10.04 -1.07
C MET A 287 14.64 10.72 -2.35
N GLY A 288 13.37 10.57 -2.70
CA GLY A 288 12.77 11.21 -3.88
C GLY A 288 12.68 12.75 -3.81
N TYR A 289 12.92 13.35 -2.63
CA TYR A 289 13.10 14.80 -2.49
C TYR A 289 14.45 15.26 -3.04
N TYR A 290 15.49 14.45 -2.82
CA TYR A 290 16.87 14.78 -3.12
C TYR A 290 17.29 14.35 -4.52
N GLU A 291 16.85 13.17 -4.94
CA GLU A 291 17.12 12.61 -6.27
C GLU A 291 15.86 12.66 -7.11
N LYS A 292 16.01 12.95 -8.41
CA LYS A 292 14.89 12.90 -9.36
C LYS A 292 14.44 11.45 -9.51
N TRP A 293 13.48 11.05 -8.68
CA TRP A 293 13.04 9.66 -8.63
C TRP A 293 12.29 9.28 -9.89
N HIS A 294 12.72 8.18 -10.50
CA HIS A 294 12.14 7.61 -11.70
C HIS A 294 11.96 6.11 -11.47
N PRO A 295 10.73 5.62 -11.18
CA PRO A 295 10.46 4.23 -10.82
C PRO A 295 11.00 3.19 -11.82
N GLN A 296 10.87 3.44 -13.11
CA GLN A 296 11.40 2.55 -14.14
C GLN A 296 12.94 2.60 -14.19
N GLY A 297 13.54 3.77 -13.97
CA GLY A 297 14.98 3.95 -13.82
C GLY A 297 15.53 3.20 -12.60
N ALA A 298 14.85 3.24 -11.46
CA ALA A 298 15.20 2.47 -10.27
C ALA A 298 15.13 0.96 -10.53
N TYR A 299 14.18 0.50 -11.36
CA TYR A 299 14.13 -0.88 -11.83
C TYR A 299 15.40 -1.25 -12.62
N TYR A 300 15.74 -0.49 -13.67
CA TYR A 300 16.93 -0.77 -14.48
C TYR A 300 18.22 -0.72 -13.66
N TYR A 301 18.34 0.27 -12.77
CA TYR A 301 19.47 0.39 -11.85
C TYR A 301 19.62 -0.85 -10.95
N SER A 302 18.51 -1.34 -10.39
CA SER A 302 18.52 -2.50 -9.51
C SER A 302 18.84 -3.80 -10.25
N VAL A 303 18.45 -3.91 -11.52
CA VAL A 303 18.86 -5.02 -12.39
C VAL A 303 20.37 -4.98 -12.60
N GLU A 304 20.91 -3.82 -12.96
CA GLU A 304 22.33 -3.63 -13.28
C GLU A 304 23.26 -3.86 -12.08
N HIS A 305 22.91 -3.28 -10.92
CA HIS A 305 23.78 -3.27 -9.74
C HIS A 305 23.46 -4.34 -8.71
N GLY A 306 22.24 -4.87 -8.73
CA GLY A 306 21.74 -5.79 -7.70
C GLY A 306 21.28 -7.14 -8.23
N GLY A 307 21.17 -7.32 -9.55
CA GLY A 307 20.61 -8.56 -10.12
C GLY A 307 19.10 -8.72 -9.86
N PHE A 308 18.36 -7.62 -9.67
CA PHE A 308 16.91 -7.65 -9.50
C PHE A 308 16.23 -8.43 -10.62
N MET A 309 15.27 -9.28 -10.26
CA MET A 309 14.47 -10.08 -11.18
C MET A 309 13.02 -9.61 -11.18
N PRO A 310 12.44 -9.26 -12.35
CA PRO A 310 11.00 -9.03 -12.44
C PRO A 310 10.25 -10.34 -12.22
N SER A 311 8.96 -10.22 -11.88
CA SER A 311 8.03 -11.34 -11.85
C SER A 311 8.05 -12.08 -13.20
N PRO A 312 7.94 -13.41 -13.26
CA PRO A 312 7.90 -14.15 -14.52
C PRO A 312 6.66 -13.79 -15.37
N GLU A 313 5.59 -13.33 -14.72
CA GLU A 313 4.31 -12.94 -15.30
C GLU A 313 3.91 -11.53 -14.83
N ARG A 314 2.89 -10.95 -15.48
CA ARG A 314 2.29 -9.68 -15.02
C ARG A 314 1.57 -9.89 -13.69
N THR A 315 1.51 -8.83 -12.89
CA THR A 315 0.70 -8.88 -11.67
C THR A 315 -0.79 -8.73 -11.99
N ALA A 316 -1.65 -9.41 -11.24
CA ALA A 316 -3.10 -9.28 -11.41
C ALA A 316 -3.55 -7.81 -11.26
N GLY A 317 -4.43 -7.37 -12.15
CA GLY A 317 -4.94 -6.01 -12.17
C GLY A 317 -4.06 -5.00 -12.91
N THR A 318 -2.95 -5.42 -13.54
CA THR A 318 -2.04 -4.55 -14.30
C THR A 318 -1.26 -5.30 -15.37
N TYR A 319 -0.47 -4.57 -16.15
CA TYR A 319 0.52 -5.07 -17.12
C TYR A 319 1.95 -5.13 -16.55
N SER A 320 2.19 -4.46 -15.42
CA SER A 320 3.52 -4.37 -14.79
C SER A 320 4.03 -5.73 -14.27
N LYS A 321 5.35 -5.87 -14.22
CA LYS A 321 6.08 -7.06 -13.75
C LYS A 321 7.14 -6.77 -12.69
N TYR A 322 7.35 -5.51 -12.31
CA TYR A 322 8.47 -5.12 -11.45
C TYR A 322 8.06 -4.34 -10.20
N ASN A 323 6.84 -3.80 -10.17
CA ASN A 323 6.34 -3.02 -9.05
C ASN A 323 5.59 -3.91 -8.05
N SER A 324 5.85 -3.78 -6.75
CA SER A 324 5.21 -4.55 -5.65
C SER A 324 5.00 -6.04 -5.99
N ILE A 325 6.09 -6.81 -6.03
CA ILE A 325 6.07 -8.20 -6.49
C ILE A 325 6.51 -9.19 -5.42
N ASP A 326 6.86 -8.74 -4.22
CA ASP A 326 7.43 -9.55 -3.15
C ASP A 326 6.38 -10.26 -2.29
N ASP A 327 5.16 -9.73 -2.20
CA ASP A 327 4.05 -10.30 -1.41
C ASP A 327 2.93 -10.83 -2.31
N LYS A 328 2.50 -12.08 -2.09
CA LYS A 328 1.35 -12.66 -2.80
C LYS A 328 0.00 -12.04 -2.40
N VAL A 329 -0.08 -11.41 -1.23
CA VAL A 329 -1.30 -10.73 -0.74
C VAL A 329 -1.50 -9.35 -1.40
N ASP A 330 -0.47 -8.78 -2.02
CA ASP A 330 -0.52 -7.48 -2.70
C ASP A 330 -1.54 -7.45 -3.86
N ASP A 331 -1.71 -8.57 -4.57
CA ASP A 331 -2.76 -8.72 -5.59
C ASP A 331 -4.17 -8.43 -5.01
N PHE A 332 -4.43 -8.91 -3.79
CA PHE A 332 -5.71 -8.67 -3.09
C PHE A 332 -5.81 -7.26 -2.50
N PHE A 333 -4.70 -6.62 -2.15
CA PHE A 333 -4.70 -5.21 -1.76
C PHE A 333 -5.28 -4.32 -2.86
N TYR A 334 -4.79 -4.46 -4.08
CA TYR A 334 -5.27 -3.67 -5.21
C TYR A 334 -6.68 -4.09 -5.66
N TYR A 335 -7.02 -5.38 -5.59
CA TYR A 335 -8.40 -5.84 -5.83
C TYR A 335 -9.39 -5.18 -4.87
N THR A 336 -9.12 -5.22 -3.57
CA THR A 336 -10.01 -4.62 -2.56
C THR A 336 -10.07 -3.09 -2.70
N THR A 337 -8.97 -2.45 -3.09
CA THR A 337 -8.93 -1.02 -3.46
C THR A 337 -9.87 -0.71 -4.63
N TYR A 338 -9.86 -1.53 -5.69
CA TYR A 338 -10.77 -1.40 -6.83
C TYR A 338 -12.24 -1.53 -6.42
N ILE A 339 -12.58 -2.52 -5.60
CA ILE A 339 -13.95 -2.73 -5.11
C ILE A 339 -14.43 -1.51 -4.30
N LYS A 340 -13.60 -0.96 -3.41
CA LYS A 340 -13.99 0.15 -2.54
C LYS A 340 -14.05 1.48 -3.27
N TYR A 341 -13.11 1.74 -4.18
CA TYR A 341 -12.83 3.07 -4.69
C TYR A 341 -13.00 3.22 -6.21
N GLY A 342 -13.27 2.12 -6.93
CA GLY A 342 -13.39 2.14 -8.40
C GLY A 342 -12.08 2.43 -9.12
N ILE A 343 -10.95 2.24 -8.44
CA ILE A 343 -9.59 2.48 -8.94
C ILE A 343 -8.76 1.25 -8.58
N GLY A 344 -8.22 0.55 -9.58
CA GLY A 344 -7.36 -0.60 -9.38
C GLY A 344 -5.90 -0.31 -9.72
N ARG A 345 -5.09 -1.37 -9.68
CA ARG A 345 -3.63 -1.30 -9.85
C ARG A 345 -3.22 -0.68 -11.17
N CYS A 346 -3.86 -1.07 -12.28
CA CYS A 346 -3.53 -0.55 -13.61
C CYS A 346 -3.69 0.97 -13.65
N THR A 347 -4.70 1.51 -12.98
CA THR A 347 -4.90 2.96 -12.92
C THR A 347 -3.76 3.67 -12.17
N TYR A 348 -3.23 3.08 -11.08
CA TYR A 348 -2.05 3.61 -10.39
C TYR A 348 -0.79 3.54 -11.25
N ASP A 349 -0.48 2.36 -11.80
CA ASP A 349 0.73 2.12 -12.59
C ASP A 349 0.72 2.99 -13.87
N ALA A 350 -0.38 2.97 -14.63
CA ALA A 350 -0.48 3.74 -15.87
C ALA A 350 -0.45 5.25 -15.62
N ALA A 351 -1.06 5.75 -14.53
CA ALA A 351 -0.96 7.16 -14.21
C ALA A 351 0.47 7.57 -13.84
N GLN A 352 1.23 6.71 -13.15
CA GLN A 352 2.64 6.96 -12.86
C GLN A 352 3.47 6.98 -14.14
N GLU A 353 3.23 6.04 -15.06
CA GLU A 353 3.96 5.97 -16.33
C GLU A 353 3.60 7.11 -17.31
N ILE A 354 2.37 7.65 -17.26
CA ILE A 354 2.07 8.91 -17.98
C ILE A 354 2.92 10.05 -17.45
N ARG A 355 3.00 10.19 -16.12
CA ARG A 355 3.73 11.32 -15.49
C ARG A 355 5.23 11.27 -15.82
N ASN A 356 5.79 10.08 -15.95
CA ASN A 356 7.19 9.89 -16.29
C ASN A 356 7.46 9.79 -17.81
N GLY A 357 6.41 9.86 -18.63
CA GLY A 357 6.50 9.93 -20.09
C GLY A 357 6.77 8.59 -20.78
N GLU A 358 6.54 7.45 -20.11
CA GLU A 358 6.70 6.13 -20.75
C GLU A 358 5.50 5.73 -21.63
N ILE A 359 4.30 6.18 -21.28
CA ILE A 359 3.07 5.93 -22.06
C ILE A 359 2.25 7.21 -22.19
N ASP A 360 1.38 7.27 -23.19
CA ASP A 360 0.38 8.33 -23.29
C ASP A 360 -0.95 7.97 -22.62
N ARG A 361 -1.85 8.95 -22.56
CA ARG A 361 -3.16 8.78 -21.91
C ARG A 361 -4.06 7.80 -22.69
N ASP A 362 -3.97 7.75 -24.01
CA ASP A 362 -4.81 6.88 -24.83
C ASP A 362 -4.41 5.41 -24.62
N GLU A 363 -3.10 5.13 -24.54
CA GLU A 363 -2.56 3.84 -24.14
C GLU A 363 -3.04 3.44 -22.73
N ALA A 364 -2.91 4.35 -21.75
CA ALA A 364 -3.35 4.08 -20.38
C ALA A 364 -4.85 3.76 -20.28
N VAL A 365 -5.71 4.47 -21.02
CA VAL A 365 -7.15 4.20 -21.06
C VAL A 365 -7.43 2.78 -21.57
N LEU A 366 -6.72 2.33 -22.61
CA LEU A 366 -6.84 0.97 -23.13
C LEU A 366 -6.33 -0.09 -22.13
N LEU A 367 -5.25 0.22 -21.40
CA LEU A 367 -4.70 -0.65 -20.36
C LEU A 367 -5.68 -0.78 -19.18
N CYS A 368 -6.25 0.33 -18.70
CA CYS A 368 -7.28 0.31 -17.65
C CYS A 368 -8.50 -0.51 -18.09
N LYS A 369 -8.95 -0.36 -19.33
CA LYS A 369 -10.06 -1.16 -19.89
C LYS A 369 -9.77 -2.66 -19.87
N LYS A 370 -8.50 -3.02 -20.08
CA LYS A 370 -8.06 -4.41 -20.16
C LYS A 370 -7.86 -5.06 -18.79
N TYR A 371 -7.27 -4.35 -17.83
CA TYR A 371 -6.76 -4.95 -16.61
C TYR A 371 -7.40 -4.44 -15.31
N ASP A 372 -8.00 -3.25 -15.28
CA ASP A 372 -8.45 -2.66 -14.02
C ASP A 372 -9.70 -3.36 -13.48
N GLY A 373 -9.55 -4.01 -12.33
CA GLY A 373 -10.59 -4.87 -11.75
C GLY A 373 -10.48 -6.34 -12.11
N GLU A 374 -9.36 -6.80 -12.66
CA GLU A 374 -9.11 -8.23 -12.79
C GLU A 374 -9.09 -8.92 -11.41
N PHE A 375 -9.78 -10.05 -11.30
CA PHE A 375 -9.76 -10.86 -10.08
C PHE A 375 -8.41 -11.58 -9.93
N PRO A 376 -7.77 -11.53 -8.74
CA PRO A 376 -6.44 -12.10 -8.52
C PRO A 376 -6.44 -13.63 -8.34
N SER A 377 -6.77 -14.36 -9.41
CA SER A 377 -6.91 -15.83 -9.38
C SER A 377 -5.61 -16.56 -9.00
N ARG A 378 -4.45 -16.03 -9.43
CA ARG A 378 -3.16 -16.75 -9.34
C ARG A 378 -2.73 -17.16 -7.93
N PHE A 379 -3.15 -16.41 -6.91
CA PHE A 379 -2.82 -16.67 -5.49
C PHE A 379 -4.05 -16.80 -4.60
N ALA A 380 -5.25 -16.97 -5.17
CA ALA A 380 -6.50 -16.95 -4.42
C ALA A 380 -6.55 -18.06 -3.35
N ASP A 381 -6.20 -19.29 -3.71
CA ASP A 381 -6.22 -20.42 -2.77
C ASP A 381 -5.24 -20.23 -1.61
N GLU A 382 -4.07 -19.66 -1.89
CA GLU A 382 -3.06 -19.38 -0.87
C GLU A 382 -3.51 -18.27 0.06
N PHE A 383 -4.10 -17.20 -0.48
CA PHE A 383 -4.65 -16.10 0.30
C PHE A 383 -5.80 -16.58 1.20
N PHE A 384 -6.78 -17.30 0.66
CA PHE A 384 -7.91 -17.81 1.44
C PHE A 384 -7.48 -18.77 2.54
N ARG A 385 -6.50 -19.64 2.27
CA ARG A 385 -5.88 -20.49 3.30
C ARG A 385 -5.16 -19.65 4.36
N TYR A 386 -4.44 -18.61 3.95
CA TYR A 386 -3.72 -17.72 4.85
C TYR A 386 -4.63 -16.99 5.84
N ILE A 387 -5.76 -16.43 5.36
CA ILE A 387 -6.74 -15.72 6.21
C ILE A 387 -7.80 -16.62 6.85
N SER A 388 -7.71 -17.93 6.68
CA SER A 388 -8.52 -18.90 7.43
C SER A 388 -7.97 -19.06 8.85
N ILE A 389 -8.86 -19.00 9.86
CA ILE A 389 -8.53 -18.94 11.29
C ILE A 389 -9.06 -20.22 11.97
N ASP A 390 -8.38 -21.34 11.80
CA ASP A 390 -8.85 -22.62 12.33
C ASP A 390 -8.81 -22.71 13.86
N LYS A 391 -9.65 -23.57 14.44
CA LYS A 391 -9.80 -23.70 15.89
C LYS A 391 -8.55 -24.25 16.58
N GLU A 392 -7.79 -25.11 15.89
CA GLU A 392 -6.61 -25.78 16.43
C GLU A 392 -5.49 -24.78 16.73
N HIS A 393 -5.22 -23.86 15.80
CA HIS A 393 -4.13 -22.90 15.93
C HIS A 393 -4.54 -21.59 16.61
N PHE A 394 -5.80 -21.16 16.45
CA PHE A 394 -6.24 -19.82 16.89
C PHE A 394 -7.14 -19.84 18.13
N GLY A 395 -7.53 -21.02 18.62
CA GLY A 395 -8.23 -21.15 19.90
C GLY A 395 -9.45 -20.23 20.02
N LYS A 396 -9.37 -19.26 20.92
CA LYS A 396 -10.47 -18.31 21.20
C LYS A 396 -10.81 -17.43 19.99
N ALA A 397 -9.82 -16.95 19.24
CA ALA A 397 -10.05 -16.08 18.09
C ALA A 397 -10.93 -16.74 17.02
N ALA A 398 -10.80 -18.06 16.79
CA ALA A 398 -11.65 -18.78 15.85
C ALA A 398 -13.14 -18.76 16.24
N ASP A 399 -13.48 -18.70 17.53
CA ASP A 399 -14.88 -18.62 17.99
C ASP A 399 -15.52 -17.27 17.69
N CYS A 400 -14.72 -16.24 17.43
CA CYS A 400 -15.19 -14.91 17.08
C CYS A 400 -15.72 -14.83 15.65
N PHE A 401 -15.63 -15.89 14.84
CA PHE A 401 -16.15 -15.94 13.48
C PHE A 401 -17.31 -16.94 13.38
N GLU A 402 -18.40 -16.59 12.68
CA GLU A 402 -19.44 -17.55 12.34
C GLU A 402 -18.89 -18.63 11.42
N GLN A 403 -18.05 -18.23 10.46
CA GLN A 403 -17.26 -19.14 9.64
C GLN A 403 -15.76 -18.80 9.73
N PRO A 404 -14.95 -19.64 10.37
CA PRO A 404 -13.52 -19.40 10.49
C PRO A 404 -12.74 -19.61 9.18
N THR A 405 -13.19 -20.51 8.31
CA THR A 405 -12.59 -20.74 6.98
C THR A 405 -13.00 -19.66 5.99
N MET A 406 -12.05 -19.14 5.22
CA MET A 406 -12.35 -18.28 4.07
C MET A 406 -12.44 -19.12 2.80
N ASP A 407 -13.50 -18.88 2.02
CA ASP A 407 -13.68 -19.45 0.68
C ASP A 407 -14.02 -18.31 -0.31
N LEU A 408 -14.02 -18.63 -1.60
CA LEU A 408 -14.29 -17.64 -2.65
C LEU A 408 -15.67 -16.98 -2.45
N ASP A 409 -16.70 -17.76 -2.15
CA ASP A 409 -18.06 -17.25 -1.98
C ASP A 409 -18.15 -16.26 -0.82
N TYR A 410 -17.51 -16.55 0.31
CA TYR A 410 -17.43 -15.64 1.45
C TYR A 410 -16.64 -14.38 1.06
N PHE A 411 -15.50 -14.51 0.41
CA PHE A 411 -14.72 -13.34 -0.01
C PHE A 411 -15.47 -12.45 -1.02
N MET A 412 -16.21 -13.05 -1.96
CA MET A 412 -17.03 -12.30 -2.91
C MET A 412 -18.25 -11.66 -2.23
N HIS A 413 -18.85 -12.33 -1.25
CA HIS A 413 -19.89 -11.73 -0.42
C HIS A 413 -19.33 -10.51 0.33
N LEU A 414 -18.13 -10.61 0.92
CA LEU A 414 -17.40 -9.50 1.49
C LEU A 414 -17.24 -8.36 0.47
N ALA A 415 -16.79 -8.64 -0.75
CA ALA A 415 -16.66 -7.62 -1.79
C ALA A 415 -17.97 -6.85 -2.02
N ASP A 416 -19.11 -7.55 -2.06
CA ASP A 416 -20.43 -6.93 -2.24
C ASP A 416 -20.80 -5.97 -1.09
N ARG A 417 -20.39 -6.29 0.15
CA ARG A 417 -20.61 -5.40 1.32
C ARG A 417 -19.89 -4.07 1.22
N PHE A 418 -18.77 -4.03 0.49
CA PHE A 418 -17.87 -2.88 0.44
C PHE A 418 -17.95 -2.09 -0.88
N ARG A 419 -18.87 -2.42 -1.79
CA ARG A 419 -19.12 -1.60 -2.98
C ARG A 419 -19.87 -0.34 -2.60
N SER A 420 -19.41 0.81 -3.09
CA SER A 420 -20.09 2.08 -2.87
C SER A 420 -21.18 2.33 -3.94
N PRO A 421 -22.47 2.52 -3.58
CA PRO A 421 -23.56 2.65 -4.55
C PRO A 421 -23.41 3.76 -5.60
N HIS A 422 -22.72 4.85 -5.26
CA HIS A 422 -22.41 5.91 -6.23
C HIS A 422 -21.35 5.54 -7.28
N LEU A 423 -20.52 4.53 -7.01
CA LEU A 423 -19.52 4.01 -7.95
C LEU A 423 -20.04 2.79 -8.70
N TRP A 424 -20.82 1.95 -8.03
CA TRP A 424 -21.21 0.64 -8.51
C TRP A 424 -22.68 0.56 -8.86
N GLN A 425 -22.99 -0.25 -9.88
CA GLN A 425 -24.34 -0.67 -10.19
C GLN A 425 -24.39 -2.18 -10.37
N TYR A 426 -25.58 -2.75 -10.14
CA TYR A 426 -25.83 -4.17 -10.25
C TYR A 426 -27.06 -4.44 -11.10
N GLU A 427 -26.91 -5.25 -12.13
CA GLU A 427 -27.99 -5.61 -13.03
C GLU A 427 -27.84 -7.07 -13.48
N ASN A 428 -28.92 -7.85 -13.40
CA ASN A 428 -28.98 -9.23 -13.91
C ASN A 428 -27.81 -10.15 -13.45
N GLY A 429 -27.36 -10.00 -12.21
CA GLY A 429 -26.26 -10.82 -11.68
C GLY A 429 -24.86 -10.27 -11.95
N VAL A 430 -24.74 -9.06 -12.49
CA VAL A 430 -23.47 -8.49 -12.95
C VAL A 430 -23.23 -7.13 -12.29
N TRP A 431 -22.05 -6.98 -11.69
CA TRP A 431 -21.54 -5.70 -11.21
C TRP A 431 -20.86 -4.92 -12.35
N SER A 432 -21.05 -3.61 -12.37
CA SER A 432 -20.25 -2.70 -13.20
C SER A 432 -20.03 -1.36 -12.52
N LEU A 433 -18.98 -0.65 -12.94
CA LEU A 433 -18.76 0.74 -12.53
C LEU A 433 -19.68 1.68 -13.32
N ARG A 434 -20.20 2.68 -12.62
CA ARG A 434 -20.96 3.79 -13.21
C ARG A 434 -20.04 4.80 -13.91
N HIS A 435 -18.77 4.81 -13.54
CA HIS A 435 -17.76 5.76 -14.03
C HIS A 435 -16.46 5.02 -14.32
N THR A 436 -15.92 5.20 -15.52
CA THR A 436 -14.66 4.57 -15.98
C THR A 436 -13.84 5.59 -16.77
N PRO A 437 -12.50 5.47 -16.83
CA PRO A 437 -11.67 6.33 -17.68
C PRO A 437 -11.78 5.96 -19.17
N PHE A 438 -12.45 4.86 -19.50
CA PHE A 438 -12.64 4.32 -20.85
C PHE A 438 -14.12 4.19 -21.22
N GLU A 439 -14.39 4.10 -22.52
CA GLU A 439 -15.73 3.82 -23.06
C GLU A 439 -15.99 2.31 -23.28
N GLY A 440 -17.26 1.92 -23.15
CA GLY A 440 -17.72 0.55 -23.39
C GLY A 440 -17.43 -0.42 -22.23
N PRO A 441 -17.62 -1.74 -22.44
CA PRO A 441 -17.49 -2.72 -21.37
C PRO A 441 -16.03 -2.95 -20.97
N SER A 442 -15.80 -3.24 -19.68
CA SER A 442 -14.52 -3.77 -19.18
C SER A 442 -14.21 -5.13 -19.82
N LEU A 443 -12.92 -5.42 -20.04
CA LEU A 443 -12.47 -6.70 -20.57
C LEU A 443 -12.06 -7.71 -19.47
N CYS A 444 -12.15 -7.33 -18.20
CA CYS A 444 -11.80 -8.19 -17.05
C CYS A 444 -12.95 -8.41 -16.05
N GLY A 445 -14.18 -8.02 -16.41
CA GLY A 445 -15.38 -8.45 -15.67
C GLY A 445 -15.64 -7.73 -14.34
N PHE A 446 -15.07 -6.54 -14.13
CA PHE A 446 -15.35 -5.68 -12.96
C PHE A 446 -15.20 -6.39 -11.59
N GLY A 447 -14.15 -7.20 -11.45
CA GLY A 447 -13.83 -7.90 -10.22
C GLY A 447 -14.49 -9.25 -10.06
N ALA A 448 -15.26 -9.71 -11.05
CA ALA A 448 -15.79 -11.06 -11.06
C ALA A 448 -14.68 -12.08 -11.32
N PRO A 449 -14.61 -13.19 -10.55
CA PRO A 449 -13.72 -14.31 -10.86
C PRO A 449 -14.02 -14.88 -12.26
N GLU A 450 -12.99 -15.35 -12.95
CA GLU A 450 -13.17 -16.00 -14.25
C GLU A 450 -14.07 -17.24 -14.08
N LYS A 451 -15.12 -17.34 -14.92
CA LYS A 451 -16.02 -18.49 -14.94
C LYS A 451 -15.30 -19.70 -15.56
N GLY A 452 -14.59 -20.45 -14.73
CA GLY A 452 -14.01 -21.74 -15.10
C GLY A 452 -12.65 -21.63 -15.79
N GLY A 453 -11.60 -21.87 -15.01
CA GLY A 453 -10.22 -21.90 -15.50
C GLY A 453 -9.22 -22.28 -14.41
N ALA A 454 -9.51 -23.31 -13.62
CA ALA A 454 -8.40 -24.10 -13.10
C ALA A 454 -7.68 -24.67 -14.34
N LYS A 455 -6.50 -24.12 -14.64
CA LYS A 455 -5.53 -24.78 -15.51
C LYS A 455 -4.42 -25.32 -14.65
#